data_AF-A0A2M7X8M2-F1
#
_entry.id   AF-A0A2M7X8M2-F1
#
_cell.length_a   1.000
_cell.length_b   1.000
_cell.length_c   1.000
_cell.angle_alpha   90.00
_cell.angle_beta   90.00
_cell.angle_gamma   90.00
#
_symmetry.space_group_name_H-M   'P 1'
#
loop_
_entity.id
_entity.type
_entity.pdbx_description
1 polymer ?
#
loop_
_entity_poly.entity_id
_entity_poly.type
_entity_poly.pdbx_seq_one_letter_code
_entity_poly.pdbx_strand_id
1 'polypeptide(L)'
;MAHAIASTGAGDLHAAAEHDHKPQGFVQRWLFATNHKDIGTLYLVFALVMFFVGGSLAMVIRAELFQPGLQIVHPEVFNQLTTMHALLM
;
A
#
# COMPACT_ATOMS: atom_id res chain seq x y z
N MET A 1 66.06 4.88 29.02
CA MET A 1 65.35 4.38 27.82
C MET A 1 63.94 3.99 28.26
N ALA A 2 62.97 4.80 27.84
CA ALA A 2 61.51 4.68 27.89
C ALA A 2 60.82 4.13 29.16
N HIS A 3 60.19 5.07 29.85
CA HIS A 3 59.26 5.02 30.97
C HIS A 3 58.05 4.09 30.72
N ALA A 4 57.71 3.28 31.73
CA ALA A 4 56.44 2.60 31.85
C ALA A 4 55.31 3.62 32.09
N ILE A 5 54.19 3.47 31.38
CA ILE A 5 52.93 4.18 31.67
C ILE A 5 51.81 3.16 31.64
N ALA A 6 51.32 2.85 32.84
CA ALA A 6 50.07 2.14 33.06
C ALA A 6 48.89 3.12 32.90
N SER A 7 47.77 2.57 32.42
CA SER A 7 46.41 2.96 32.79
C SER A 7 45.99 4.42 32.58
N THR A 8 45.26 4.67 31.50
CA THR A 8 44.02 5.47 31.56
C THR A 8 43.08 4.96 30.47
N GLY A 9 41.92 4.44 30.88
CA GLY A 9 40.88 4.01 29.97
C GLY A 9 40.38 5.19 29.13
N ALA A 10 40.46 5.04 27.82
CA ALA A 10 39.68 5.83 26.87
C ALA A 10 38.45 4.99 26.50
N GLY A 11 37.57 4.79 27.49
CA GLY A 11 36.15 4.62 27.20
C GLY A 11 35.61 5.97 26.70
N ASP A 12 34.61 5.88 25.83
CA ASP A 12 33.64 6.97 25.59
C ASP A 12 34.07 8.11 24.65
N LEU A 13 34.52 7.76 23.45
CA LEU A 13 34.32 8.62 22.27
C LEU A 13 33.36 7.95 21.28
N HIS A 14 32.20 7.49 21.78
CA HIS A 14 30.98 7.47 20.98
C HIS A 14 30.54 8.92 20.75
N ALA A 15 31.24 9.60 19.84
CA ALA A 15 30.72 10.80 19.21
C ALA A 15 29.51 10.35 18.38
N ALA A 16 28.33 10.52 18.96
CA ALA A 16 27.04 10.33 18.32
C ALA A 16 26.99 11.24 17.07
N ALA A 17 27.38 10.68 15.93
CA ALA A 17 26.97 11.20 14.64
C ALA A 17 25.48 10.96 14.56
N GLU A 18 24.75 11.98 14.98
CA GLU A 18 23.31 12.12 14.91
C GLU A 18 22.85 11.68 13.51
N HIS A 19 22.29 10.47 13.45
CA HIS A 19 21.69 9.92 12.25
C HIS A 19 20.38 10.70 12.01
N ASP A 20 20.52 11.85 11.35
CA ASP A 20 19.42 12.68 10.87
C ASP A 20 18.68 11.94 9.74
N HIS A 21 17.93 10.90 10.13
CA HIS A 21 16.97 10.23 9.28
C HIS A 21 15.79 11.18 9.13
N LYS A 22 15.96 12.19 8.27
CA LYS A 22 14.87 13.00 7.74
C LYS A 22 13.75 12.01 7.36
N PRO A 23 12.56 12.09 7.99
CA PRO A 23 11.47 11.18 7.68
C PRO A 23 11.10 11.46 6.23
N GLN A 24 11.60 10.65 5.31
CA GLN A 24 11.12 10.64 3.94
C GLN A 24 9.63 10.40 4.07
N GLY A 25 8.83 11.43 3.75
CA GLY A 25 7.39 11.38 3.97
C GLY A 25 6.85 10.07 3.42
N PHE A 26 5.90 9.47 4.11
CA PHE A 26 5.32 8.17 3.74
C PHE A 26 5.00 8.08 2.23
N VAL A 27 4.54 9.19 1.64
CA VAL A 27 4.28 9.32 0.19
C VAL A 27 5.56 9.33 -0.67
N GLN A 28 6.63 10.04 -0.28
CA GLN A 28 7.91 10.02 -1.01
C GLN A 28 8.58 8.65 -1.00
N ARG A 29 8.49 7.92 0.12
CA ARG A 29 9.07 6.57 0.22
C ARG A 29 8.38 5.58 -0.72
N TRP A 30 7.06 5.69 -0.86
CA TRP A 30 6.28 4.77 -1.69
C TRP A 30 6.28 5.17 -3.18
N LEU A 31 6.23 6.48 -3.52
CA LEU A 31 6.25 6.94 -4.92
C LEU A 31 7.61 6.77 -5.60
N PHE A 32 8.72 6.86 -4.84
CA PHE A 32 10.08 6.65 -5.36
C PHE A 32 10.65 5.29 -4.95
N ALA A 33 9.80 4.32 -4.60
CA ALA A 33 10.23 2.98 -4.22
C ALA A 33 10.88 2.25 -5.41
N THR A 34 12.17 1.93 -5.31
CA THR A 34 12.89 1.11 -6.32
C THR A 34 12.97 -0.37 -5.93
N ASN A 35 12.57 -0.71 -4.69
CA ASN A 35 12.63 -2.07 -4.17
C ASN A 35 11.37 -2.87 -4.55
N HIS A 36 11.55 -4.09 -5.07
CA HIS A 36 10.45 -4.98 -5.49
C HIS A 36 9.53 -5.40 -4.34
N LYS A 37 10.01 -5.37 -3.09
CA LYS A 37 9.19 -5.68 -1.90
C LYS A 37 8.18 -4.57 -1.59
N ASP A 38 8.60 -3.31 -1.76
CA ASP A 38 7.77 -2.14 -1.50
C ASP A 38 6.75 -1.96 -2.64
N ILE A 39 7.21 -2.11 -3.88
CA ILE A 39 6.34 -2.10 -5.07
C ILE A 39 5.31 -3.22 -4.96
N GLY A 40 5.71 -4.45 -4.63
CA GLY A 40 4.78 -5.58 -4.47
C GLY A 40 3.70 -5.33 -3.42
N THR A 41 4.06 -4.69 -2.30
CA THR A 41 3.09 -4.33 -1.25
C THR A 41 2.09 -3.27 -1.74
N LEU A 42 2.54 -2.28 -2.50
CA LEU A 42 1.65 -1.28 -3.12
C LEU A 42 0.64 -1.94 -4.07
N TYR A 43 1.09 -2.86 -4.93
CA TYR A 43 0.20 -3.59 -5.84
C TYR A 43 -0.79 -4.49 -5.10
N LEU A 44 -0.38 -5.14 -4.01
CA LEU A 44 -1.30 -5.96 -3.20
C LEU A 44 -2.40 -5.11 -2.57
N VAL A 45 -2.04 -3.96 -1.98
CA VAL A 45 -3.01 -3.04 -1.39
C VAL A 45 -3.94 -2.49 -2.47
N PHE A 46 -3.40 -2.08 -3.61
CA PHE A 46 -4.20 -1.59 -4.74
C PHE A 46 -5.17 -2.66 -5.27
N ALA A 47 -4.70 -3.89 -5.50
CA ALA A 47 -5.52 -5.00 -5.96
C ALA A 47 -6.61 -5.35 -4.95
N LEU A 48 -6.31 -5.33 -3.65
CA LEU A 48 -7.30 -5.58 -2.59
C LEU A 48 -8.40 -4.50 -2.58
N VAL A 49 -8.03 -3.23 -2.78
CA VAL A 49 -9.01 -2.14 -2.89
C VAL A 49 -9.88 -2.32 -4.12
N MET A 50 -9.28 -2.58 -5.30
CA MET A 50 -10.04 -2.81 -6.53
C MET A 50 -10.94 -4.05 -6.44
N PHE A 51 -10.50 -5.10 -5.74
CA PHE A 51 -11.31 -6.27 -5.44
C PHE A 51 -12.57 -5.92 -4.62
N PHE A 52 -12.46 -5.08 -3.59
CA PHE A 52 -13.65 -4.63 -2.85
C PHE A 52 -14.58 -3.77 -3.72
N VAL A 53 -14.03 -2.88 -4.55
CA VAL A 53 -14.83 -2.03 -5.45
C VAL A 53 -15.56 -2.88 -6.49
N GLY A 54 -14.86 -3.73 -7.25
CA GLY A 54 -15.50 -4.62 -8.20
C GLY A 54 -16.45 -5.60 -7.50
N GLY A 55 -16.14 -6.04 -6.28
CA GLY A 55 -16.94 -7.01 -5.53
C GLY A 55 -18.25 -6.38 -5.08
N SER A 56 -18.22 -5.10 -4.70
CA SER A 56 -19.43 -4.33 -4.41
C SER A 56 -20.34 -4.19 -5.64
N LEU A 57 -19.77 -3.98 -6.84
CA LEU A 57 -20.51 -3.94 -8.10
C LEU A 57 -21.20 -5.28 -8.40
N ALA A 58 -20.51 -6.41 -8.17
CA ALA A 58 -21.12 -7.74 -8.32
C ALA A 58 -22.30 -7.97 -7.37
N MET A 59 -22.24 -7.43 -6.14
CA MET A 59 -23.36 -7.51 -5.21
C MET A 59 -24.59 -6.73 -5.71
N VAL A 60 -24.39 -5.57 -6.34
CA VAL A 60 -25.48 -4.80 -6.96
C VAL A 60 -26.11 -5.56 -8.12
N ILE A 61 -25.31 -6.13 -9.03
CA ILE A 61 -25.80 -6.96 -10.14
C ILE A 61 -26.60 -8.15 -9.61
N ARG A 62 -26.12 -8.79 -8.54
CA ARG A 62 -26.79 -9.93 -7.93
C ARG A 62 -28.08 -9.53 -7.21
N ALA A 63 -28.16 -8.31 -6.64
CA ALA A 63 -29.37 -7.77 -6.02
C ALA A 63 -30.49 -7.50 -7.05
N GLU A 64 -30.16 -7.07 -8.27
CA GLU A 64 -31.15 -6.94 -9.35
C GLU A 64 -31.75 -8.27 -9.78
N LEU A 65 -30.91 -9.30 -9.90
CA LEU A 65 -31.31 -10.61 -10.39
C LEU A 65 -32.09 -11.44 -9.34
N PHE A 66 -32.30 -10.91 -8.13
CA PHE A 66 -32.96 -11.63 -7.03
C PHE A 66 -34.46 -11.84 -7.27
N GLN A 67 -35.12 -10.95 -8.01
CA GLN A 67 -36.48 -11.13 -8.51
C GLN A 67 -36.52 -10.82 -10.02
N PRO A 68 -37.37 -11.48 -10.80
CA PRO A 68 -37.50 -11.18 -12.23
C PRO A 68 -38.32 -9.90 -12.44
N GLY A 69 -37.72 -8.89 -13.07
CA GLY A 69 -38.35 -7.61 -13.39
C GLY A 69 -37.40 -6.42 -13.19
N LEU A 70 -37.74 -5.26 -13.74
CA LEU A 70 -36.94 -4.03 -13.57
C LEU A 70 -37.16 -3.48 -12.15
N GLN A 71 -36.15 -3.52 -11.28
CA GLN A 71 -36.32 -3.18 -9.85
C GLN A 71 -35.55 -1.93 -9.42
N ILE A 72 -34.23 -1.88 -9.62
CA ILE A 72 -33.38 -0.80 -9.06
C ILE A 72 -32.57 -0.07 -10.16
N VAL A 73 -32.14 -0.75 -11.23
CA VAL A 73 -31.37 -0.17 -12.34
C VAL A 73 -32.01 -0.41 -13.70
N HIS A 74 -31.89 0.62 -14.55
CA HIS A 74 -32.27 0.55 -15.96
C HIS A 74 -31.34 -0.39 -16.75
N PRO A 75 -31.80 -0.96 -17.87
CA PRO A 75 -31.03 -1.93 -18.65
C PRO A 75 -29.67 -1.40 -19.14
N GLU A 76 -29.60 -0.11 -19.45
CA GLU A 76 -28.35 0.56 -19.84
C GLU A 76 -27.33 0.57 -18.69
N VAL A 77 -27.77 0.93 -17.48
CA VAL A 77 -26.92 0.98 -16.29
C VAL A 77 -26.49 -0.43 -15.89
N PHE A 78 -27.34 -1.44 -16.06
CA PHE A 78 -26.98 -2.84 -15.80
C PHE A 78 -25.82 -3.31 -16.70
N ASN A 79 -25.86 -2.98 -17.99
CA ASN A 79 -24.77 -3.29 -18.92
C ASN A 79 -23.49 -2.56 -18.52
N GLN A 80 -23.57 -1.27 -18.19
CA GLN A 80 -22.41 -0.48 -17.76
C GLN A 80 -21.81 -1.02 -16.45
N LEU A 81 -22.63 -1.34 -15.45
CA LEU A 81 -22.16 -1.92 -14.19
C LEU A 81 -21.45 -3.26 -14.41
N THR A 82 -21.95 -4.09 -15.31
CA THR A 82 -21.32 -5.37 -15.65
C THR A 82 -19.96 -5.17 -16.33
N THR A 83 -19.86 -4.24 -17.28
CA THR A 83 -18.59 -3.90 -17.92
C THR A 83 -17.59 -3.32 -16.92
N MET A 84 -18.03 -2.40 -16.05
CA MET A 84 -17.17 -1.81 -15.03
C MET A 84 -16.71 -2.84 -13.99
N HIS A 85 -17.57 -3.80 -13.62
CA HIS A 85 -17.18 -4.93 -12.78
C HIS A 85 -16.07 -5.75 -13.43
N ALA A 86 -16.22 -6.09 -14.71
CA ALA A 86 -15.24 -6.87 -15.47
C ALA A 86 -13.92 -6.13 -15.72
N LEU A 87 -13.90 -4.80 -15.71
CA LEU A 87 -12.67 -4.00 -15.86
C LEU A 87 -11.90 -3.82 -14.55
N LEU A 88 -12.59 -3.84 -13.42
CA LEU A 88 -11.99 -3.61 -12.09
C LEU A 88 -11.55 -4.91 -11.40
N MET A 89 -12.13 -6.05 -11.80
CA MET A 89 -11.78 -7.40 -11.35
C MET A 89 -10.63 -8.00 -12.16
#